data_AF-A0A3B9LRL1-F1
#
_entry.id   AF-A0A3B9LRL1-F1
#
_cell.length_a   1.000
_cell.length_b   1.000
_cell.length_c   1.000
_cell.angle_alpha   90.00
_cell.angle_beta   90.00
_cell.angle_gamma   90.00
#
_symmetry.space_group_name_H-M   'P 1'
#
loop_
_entity.id
_entity.type
_entity.pdbx_description
1 polymer ?
#
loop_
_entity_poly.entity_id
_entity_poly.type
_entity_poly.pdbx_seq_one_letter_code
_entity_poly.pdbx_strand_id
1 'polypeptide(L)'
;MDRRSVLAVEAFEGTNDAIKRGGTLARKGAVMVKVAKPNQDMRFDVPVIGVETIKVAAEAKLRVVAIEAGKTLLLERHAIVDLANDADISIVAR
;
A
#
# COMPACT_ATOMS: atom_id res chain seq x y z
N MET A 1 -14.24 -8.50 15.06
CA MET A 1 -13.69 -8.55 13.71
C MET A 1 -12.45 -9.42 13.78
N ASP A 2 -12.41 -10.49 13.00
CA ASP A 2 -11.26 -11.39 13.00
C ASP A 2 -10.00 -10.64 12.50
N ARG A 3 -8.83 -10.97 13.03
CA ARG A 3 -7.56 -10.29 12.69
C ARG A 3 -7.08 -10.60 11.26
N ARG A 4 -7.78 -11.44 10.49
CA ARG A 4 -7.39 -11.90 9.15
C ARG A 4 -8.44 -11.64 8.08
N SER A 5 -9.39 -10.74 8.33
CA SER A 5 -10.41 -10.40 7.34
C SER A 5 -9.82 -9.54 6.20
N VAL A 6 -10.13 -9.91 4.96
CA VAL A 6 -9.87 -9.08 3.78
C VAL A 6 -10.98 -8.02 3.68
N LEU A 7 -10.61 -6.74 3.70
CA LEU A 7 -11.57 -5.63 3.72
C LEU A 7 -11.78 -5.00 2.36
N ALA A 8 -10.75 -5.03 1.53
CA ALA A 8 -10.77 -4.58 0.15
C ALA A 8 -9.73 -5.38 -0.66
N VAL A 9 -10.05 -5.57 -1.93
CA VAL A 9 -9.12 -6.01 -2.97
C VAL A 9 -9.14 -4.91 -4.02
N GLU A 10 -7.96 -4.50 -4.49
CA GLU A 10 -7.81 -3.56 -5.60
C GLU A 10 -8.36 -4.19 -6.89
N ALA A 11 -9.19 -3.44 -7.62
CA ALA A 11 -9.59 -3.75 -8.98
C ALA A 11 -9.30 -2.53 -9.87
N PHE A 12 -10.18 -2.22 -10.83
CA PHE A 12 -9.99 -1.14 -11.79
C PHE A 12 -9.98 0.27 -11.17
N GLU A 13 -10.44 0.43 -9.93
CA GLU A 13 -10.39 1.72 -9.22
C GLU A 13 -8.97 2.14 -8.84
N GLY A 14 -8.04 1.18 -8.81
CA GLY A 14 -6.65 1.42 -8.44
C GLY A 14 -6.41 1.47 -6.93
N THR A 15 -5.13 1.62 -6.59
CA THR A 15 -4.63 1.36 -5.24
C THR A 15 -5.17 2.33 -4.19
N ASN A 16 -5.21 3.63 -4.49
CA ASN A 16 -5.58 4.64 -3.51
C ASN A 16 -7.05 4.52 -3.10
N ASP A 17 -7.94 4.26 -4.05
CA ASP A 17 -9.36 4.11 -3.75
C ASP A 17 -9.65 2.77 -3.05
N ALA A 18 -8.89 1.72 -3.36
CA ALA A 18 -8.92 0.48 -2.58
C ALA A 18 -8.47 0.69 -1.12
N ILE A 19 -7.44 1.51 -0.88
CA ILE A 19 -7.00 1.89 0.49
C ILE A 19 -8.10 2.66 1.21
N LYS A 20 -8.69 3.69 0.60
CA LYS A 20 -9.77 4.49 1.22
C LYS A 20 -10.94 3.61 1.64
N ARG A 21 -11.36 2.71 0.75
CA ARG A 21 -12.47 1.78 0.97
C ARG A 21 -12.16 0.77 2.08
N GLY A 22 -11.00 0.12 2.03
CA GLY A 22 -10.57 -0.84 3.04
C GLY A 22 -10.29 -0.21 4.41
N GLY A 23 -9.65 0.96 4.42
CA GLY A 23 -9.32 1.73 5.63
C GLY A 23 -10.55 2.25 6.37
N THR A 24 -11.58 2.72 5.63
CA THR A 24 -12.87 3.10 6.21
C THR A 24 -13.51 1.95 6.98
N LEU A 25 -13.46 0.74 6.43
CA LEU A 25 -13.98 -0.47 7.08
C LEU A 25 -13.12 -0.91 8.27
N ALA A 26 -11.79 -0.79 8.16
CA ALA A 26 -10.84 -1.16 9.21
C ALA A 26 -10.89 -0.23 10.43
N ARG A 27 -11.23 1.05 10.21
CA ARG A 27 -11.15 2.19 11.15
C ARG A 27 -9.73 2.57 11.59
N LYS A 28 -8.87 1.59 11.87
CA LYS A 28 -7.43 1.78 12.16
C LYS A 28 -6.66 0.47 12.06
N GLY A 29 -5.34 0.57 11.87
CA GLY A 29 -4.41 -0.54 12.07
C GLY A 29 -4.39 -1.57 10.94
N ALA A 30 -4.98 -1.25 9.79
CA ALA A 30 -4.97 -2.11 8.62
C ALA A 30 -3.57 -2.31 8.04
N VAL A 31 -3.38 -3.44 7.36
CA VAL A 31 -2.20 -3.75 6.57
C VAL A 31 -2.61 -3.79 5.11
N MET A 32 -1.97 -3.00 4.28
CA MET A 32 -2.11 -3.06 2.82
C MET A 32 -0.96 -3.88 2.25
N VAL A 33 -1.26 -4.74 1.28
CA VAL A 33 -0.29 -5.61 0.62
C VAL A 33 -0.38 -5.37 -0.88
N LYS A 34 0.74 -5.09 -1.54
CA LYS A 34 0.85 -4.97 -3.00
C LYS A 34 1.96 -5.89 -3.52
N VAL A 35 1.60 -6.81 -4.40
CA VAL A 35 2.52 -7.78 -5.01
C VAL A 35 2.38 -7.76 -6.52
N ALA A 36 3.40 -8.20 -7.24
CA ALA A 36 3.29 -8.38 -8.68
C ALA A 36 2.38 -9.58 -8.99
N LYS A 37 1.65 -9.51 -10.11
CA LYS A 37 0.88 -10.66 -10.58
C LYS A 37 1.83 -11.81 -10.96
N PRO A 38 1.38 -13.07 -10.93
CA PRO A 38 2.13 -14.16 -11.53
C PRO A 38 2.49 -13.82 -12.98
N ASN A 39 3.77 -13.95 -13.34
CA ASN A 39 4.29 -13.63 -14.67
C ASN A 39 4.07 -12.18 -15.12
N GLN A 40 4.00 -11.22 -14.17
CA GLN A 40 3.96 -9.78 -14.47
C GLN A 40 5.15 -9.38 -15.36
N ASP A 41 4.86 -8.82 -16.53
CA ASP A 41 5.90 -8.27 -17.40
C ASP A 41 6.29 -6.86 -16.93
N MET A 42 7.40 -6.80 -16.20
CA MET A 42 7.93 -5.59 -15.60
C MET A 42 8.40 -4.54 -16.64
N ARG A 43 8.44 -4.87 -17.93
CA ARG A 43 8.76 -3.89 -18.99
C ARG A 43 7.57 -3.01 -19.35
N PHE A 44 6.36 -3.49 -19.07
CA PHE A 44 5.12 -2.81 -19.44
C PHE A 44 4.35 -2.30 -18.23
N ASP A 45 4.40 -3.01 -17.11
CA ASP A 45 3.63 -2.68 -15.93
C ASP A 45 4.37 -3.11 -14.65
N VAL A 46 4.87 -2.12 -13.93
CA VAL A 46 5.62 -2.27 -12.68
C VAL A 46 4.71 -1.82 -11.53
N PRO A 47 4.47 -2.64 -10.49
CA PRO A 47 3.80 -2.17 -9.29
C PRO A 47 4.50 -0.94 -8.68
N VAL A 48 3.75 0.11 -8.36
CA VAL A 48 4.31 1.37 -7.86
C VAL A 48 3.69 1.77 -6.52
N ILE A 49 4.51 2.31 -5.62
CA ILE A 49 4.08 3.11 -4.47
C ILE A 49 4.66 4.52 -4.63
N GLY A 50 3.79 5.53 -4.58
CA GLY A 50 4.16 6.94 -4.62
C GLY A 50 3.86 7.65 -3.29
N VAL A 51 4.26 8.92 -3.20
CA VAL A 51 3.96 9.78 -2.04
C VAL A 51 2.46 9.83 -1.74
N GLU A 52 1.65 9.93 -2.79
CA GLU A 52 0.19 9.97 -2.65
C GLU A 52 -0.38 8.71 -1.99
N THR A 53 0.18 7.54 -2.28
CA THR A 53 -0.25 6.28 -1.66
C THR A 53 0.01 6.29 -0.16
N ILE A 54 1.11 6.89 0.30
CA ILE A 54 1.42 7.02 1.72
C ILE A 54 0.51 8.05 2.39
N LYS A 55 0.20 9.18 1.73
CA LYS A 55 -0.78 10.16 2.25
C LYS A 55 -2.15 9.51 2.48
N VAL A 56 -2.65 8.81 1.47
CA VAL A 56 -3.92 8.11 1.55
C VAL A 56 -3.88 7.00 2.61
N ALA A 57 -2.76 6.28 2.76
CA ALA A 57 -2.59 5.30 3.83
C ALA A 57 -2.64 5.94 5.23
N ALA A 58 -2.03 7.12 5.41
CA ALA A 58 -2.05 7.88 6.65
C ALA A 58 -3.47 8.37 7.00
N GLU A 59 -4.17 8.97 6.03
CA GLU A 59 -5.58 9.37 6.19
C GLU A 59 -6.48 8.19 6.58
N ALA A 60 -6.23 7.03 5.96
CA ALA A 60 -6.93 5.78 6.23
C ALA A 60 -6.44 5.05 7.51
N LYS A 61 -5.48 5.61 8.24
CA LYS A 61 -4.92 5.06 9.49
C LYS A 61 -4.40 3.63 9.34
N LEU A 62 -3.77 3.33 8.21
CA LEU A 62 -3.04 2.09 8.00
C LEU A 62 -1.83 2.05 8.93
N ARG A 63 -1.41 0.84 9.30
CA ARG A 63 -0.21 0.61 10.10
C ARG A 63 0.97 0.15 9.26
N VAL A 64 0.69 -0.58 8.18
CA VAL A 64 1.72 -1.22 7.36
C VAL A 64 1.36 -1.15 5.88
N VAL A 65 2.35 -0.80 5.08
CA VAL A 65 2.36 -1.00 3.63
C VAL A 65 3.40 -2.08 3.33
N ALA A 66 2.93 -3.27 2.95
CA ALA A 66 3.77 -4.40 2.61
C ALA A 66 3.86 -4.55 1.08
N ILE A 67 5.09 -4.66 0.58
CA ILE A 67 5.38 -4.74 -0.85
C ILE A 67 6.28 -5.94 -1.16
N GLU A 68 6.25 -6.40 -2.41
CA GLU A 68 7.18 -7.42 -2.90
C GLU A 68 8.55 -6.81 -3.21
N ALA A 69 9.60 -7.36 -2.59
CA ALA A 69 10.97 -6.93 -2.76
C ALA A 69 11.45 -7.16 -4.20
N GLY A 70 12.14 -6.16 -4.78
CA GLY A 70 12.64 -6.24 -6.15
C GLY A 70 11.56 -6.16 -7.25
N LYS A 71 10.27 -6.11 -6.88
CA LYS A 71 9.16 -6.02 -7.85
C LYS A 71 8.24 -4.83 -7.65
N THR A 72 8.57 -3.91 -6.74
CA THR A 72 7.80 -2.69 -6.52
C THR A 72 8.71 -1.47 -6.64
N LEU A 73 8.33 -0.52 -7.49
CA LEU A 73 9.01 0.76 -7.66
C LEU A 73 8.51 1.76 -6.60
N LEU A 74 9.45 2.41 -5.93
CA LEU A 74 9.19 3.58 -5.07
C LEU A 74 9.59 4.84 -5.85
N LEU A 75 8.62 5.67 -6.25
CA LEU A 75 8.89 6.83 -7.14
C LEU A 75 9.85 7.84 -6.50
N GLU A 76 9.61 8.19 -5.24
CA GLU A 76 10.38 9.19 -4.50
C GLU A 76 10.74 8.60 -3.14
N ARG A 77 11.69 7.66 -3.14
CA ARG A 77 12.00 6.81 -1.98
C ARG A 77 12.20 7.60 -0.68
N HIS A 78 12.93 8.71 -0.72
CA HIS A 78 13.18 9.53 0.46
C HIS A 78 11.90 10.18 0.99
N ALA A 79 11.14 10.88 0.13
CA ALA A 79 9.87 11.48 0.53
C ALA A 79 8.84 10.46 1.04
N ILE A 80 8.81 9.26 0.44
CA ILE A 80 7.99 8.14 0.90
C ILE A 80 8.38 7.69 2.31
N VAL A 81 9.68 7.56 2.59
CA VAL A 81 10.19 7.14 3.91
C VAL A 81 9.92 8.22 4.95
N ASP A 82 10.19 9.49 4.65
CA ASP A 82 9.98 10.60 5.57
C ASP A 82 8.49 10.70 5.95
N LEU A 83 7.60 10.68 4.97
CA LEU A 83 6.16 10.74 5.20
C LEU A 83 5.64 9.51 5.96
N ALA A 84 6.18 8.32 5.68
CA ALA A 84 5.80 7.12 6.40
C ALA A 84 6.23 7.17 7.87
N ASN A 85 7.42 7.71 8.16
CA ASN A 85 7.90 7.92 9.52
C ASN A 85 7.02 8.93 10.26
N ASP A 86 6.72 10.07 9.64
CA ASP A 86 5.86 11.11 10.23
C ASP A 86 4.43 10.60 10.53
N ALA A 87 3.96 9.62 9.75
CA ALA A 87 2.64 9.03 9.88
C ALA A 87 2.60 7.74 10.73
N ASP A 88 3.71 7.33 11.34
CA ASP A 88 3.84 6.04 12.07
C ASP A 88 3.48 4.80 11.23
N ILE A 89 3.76 4.83 9.92
CA ILE A 89 3.51 3.74 8.97
C ILE A 89 4.80 2.96 8.73
N SER A 90 4.76 1.65 8.95
CA SER A 90 5.86 0.77 8.54
C SER A 90 5.76 0.38 7.07
N ILE A 91 6.84 0.57 6.31
CA ILE A 91 6.97 -0.01 4.97
C ILE A 91 7.84 -1.27 5.07
N VAL A 92 7.31 -2.42 4.62
CA VAL A 92 7.99 -3.71 4.70
C VAL A 92 8.10 -4.32 3.30
N ALA A 93 9.30 -4.74 2.93
CA ALA A 93 9.55 -5.48 1.70
C ALA A 93 9.93 -6.94 2.01
N ARG A 94 9.31 -7.90 1.32
CA ARG A 94 9.62 -9.34 1.44
C ARG A 94 9.74 -9.99 0.07
#